data_AF-A0A2N0V3W7-F1
#
_entry.id   AF-A0A2N0V3W7-F1
#
_cell.length_a   1.000
_cell.length_b   1.000
_cell.length_c   1.000
_cell.angle_alpha   90.00
_cell.angle_beta   90.00
_cell.angle_gamma   90.00
#
_symmetry.space_group_name_H-M   'P 1'
#
loop_
_entity.id
_entity.type
_entity.pdbx_description
1 polymer ?
#
loop_
_entity_poly.entity_id
_entity_poly.type
_entity_poly.pdbx_seq_one_letter_code
_entity_poly.pdbx_strand_id
1 'polypeptide(L)' 'MPTSQEIYQQISHLMPLEKLRLAEMLLADLDAPNPEIDAVWRDEAQKRWQGYKDGKLKSVSYEAVMQKYK' A
#
# COMPACT_ATOMS: atom_id res chain seq x y z
N MET A 1 24.27 9.58 12.63
CA MET A 1 23.63 8.51 11.85
C MET A 1 24.27 8.53 10.46
N PRO A 2 24.61 7.37 9.88
CA PRO A 2 25.15 7.31 8.53
C PRO A 2 24.11 7.82 7.52
N THR A 3 24.58 8.50 6.48
CA THR A 3 23.78 8.92 5.33
C THR A 3 23.33 7.71 4.51
N SER A 4 22.26 7.87 3.73
CA SER A 4 21.79 6.81 2.83
C SER A 4 22.86 6.35 1.84
N GLN A 5 23.75 7.25 1.42
CA GLN A 5 24.89 6.94 0.55
C GLN A 5 25.95 6.10 1.25
N GLU A 6 26.27 6.39 2.51
CA GLU A 6 27.21 5.58 3.31
C GLU A 6 26.65 4.19 3.58
N ILE A 7 25.34 4.07 3.86
CA ILE A 7 24.66 2.78 4.02
C ILE A 7 24.70 2.00 2.70
N TYR A 8 24.40 2.65 1.58
CA TYR A 8 24.44 2.03 0.25
C TYR A 8 25.84 1.46 -0.06
N GLN A 9 26.90 2.23 0.20
CA GLN A 9 28.28 1.78 -0.01
C GLN A 9 28.57 0.50 0.79
N GLN A 10 28.15 0.43 2.05
CA GLN A 10 28.36 -0.76 2.90
C GLN A 10 27.66 -2.02 2.36
N ILE A 11 26.45 -1.87 1.79
CA ILE A 11 25.66 -3.00 1.28
C ILE A 11 25.87 -3.26 -0.22
N SER A 12 26.59 -2.37 -0.92
CA SER A 12 26.81 -2.45 -2.38
C SER A 12 27.58 -3.70 -2.80
N HIS A 13 28.34 -4.30 -1.89
CA HIS A 13 29.15 -5.49 -2.11
C HIS A 13 28.38 -6.81 -1.92
N LEU A 14 27.15 -6.77 -1.40
CA LEU A 14 26.32 -7.96 -1.20
C LEU A 14 25.98 -8.66 -2.52
N MET A 15 25.79 -9.98 -2.45
CA MET A 15 25.30 -10.77 -3.58
C MET A 15 23.89 -10.30 -3.97
N PRO A 16 23.47 -10.43 -5.25
CA PRO A 16 22.15 -9.99 -5.70
C PRO A 16 20.98 -10.51 -4.85
N LEU A 17 21.05 -11.78 -4.42
CA LEU A 17 20.02 -12.40 -3.58
C LEU A 17 19.97 -11.79 -2.17
N GLU A 18 21.11 -11.42 -1.60
CA GLU A 18 21.19 -10.78 -0.28
C GLU A 18 20.67 -9.35 -0.33
N LYS A 19 20.97 -8.62 -1.42
CA LYS A 19 20.38 -7.29 -1.66
C LYS A 19 18.86 -7.35 -1.76
N LEU A 20 18.33 -8.35 -2.47
CA LEU A 20 16.89 -8.55 -2.58
C LEU A 20 16.26 -8.80 -1.20
N ARG A 21 16.82 -9.73 -0.42
CA ARG A 21 16.34 -10.02 0.94
C ARG A 21 16.36 -8.79 1.85
N LEU A 22 17.43 -7.99 1.78
CA LEU A 22 17.53 -6.75 2.56
C LEU A 22 16.45 -5.73 2.13
N ALA A 23 16.20 -5.59 0.83
CA ALA A 23 15.13 -4.73 0.33
C ALA A 23 13.75 -5.19 0.81
N GLU A 24 13.47 -6.50 0.80
CA GLU A 24 12.22 -7.07 1.32
C GLU A 24 12.03 -6.77 2.81
N MET A 25 13.09 -6.91 3.62
CA MET A 25 13.03 -6.58 5.05
C MET A 25 12.74 -5.10 5.29
N LEU A 26 13.43 -4.21 4.57
CA LEU A 26 13.20 -2.77 4.68
C LEU A 26 11.79 -2.38 4.23
N LEU A 27 11.26 -3.00 3.19
CA LEU A 27 9.89 -2.79 2.75
C LEU A 27 8.89 -3.27 3.80
N ALA A 28 9.12 -4.43 4.41
CA ALA A 28 8.25 -4.95 5.48
C ALA A 28 8.20 -4.02 6.70
N ASP A 29 9.32 -3.38 7.05
CA ASP A 29 9.36 -2.37 8.13
C ASP A 29 8.55 -1.11 7.79
N LEU A 30 8.51 -0.72 6.50
CA LEU A 30 7.72 0.42 6.02
C LEU A 30 6.23 0.08 5.88
N ASP A 31 5.90 -1.17 5.60
CA ASP A 31 4.55 -1.71 5.52
C ASP A 31 3.95 -2.06 6.90
N ALA A 32 4.58 -1.59 7.98
CA ALA A 32 4.06 -1.80 9.33
C ALA A 32 2.64 -1.21 9.46
N PRO A 33 1.64 -2.01 9.88
CA PRO A 33 0.27 -1.54 10.00
C PRO A 33 0.22 -0.40 11.01
N ASN A 34 -0.39 0.71 10.60
CA ASN A 34 -0.65 1.84 11.48
C ASN A 34 -2.12 1.75 11.95
N PRO A 35 -2.39 1.38 13.22
CA PRO A 35 -3.75 1.17 13.71
C PRO A 35 -4.64 2.41 13.62
N GLU A 36 -4.07 3.62 13.65
CA GLU A 36 -4.81 4.87 13.50
C GLU A 36 -5.27 5.05 12.05
N ILE A 37 -4.37 4.80 11.08
CA ILE A 37 -4.70 4.82 9.66
C ILE A 37 -5.75 3.75 9.35
N ASP A 38 -5.61 2.54 9.89
CA ASP A 38 -6.58 1.46 9.72
C ASP A 38 -7.95 1.80 10.32
N ALA A 39 -7.98 2.53 11.44
CA ALA A 39 -9.24 3.00 12.03
C ALA A 39 -9.93 4.03 11.13
N VAL A 40 -9.19 4.98 10.56
CA VAL A 40 -9.73 5.97 9.61
C VAL A 40 -10.27 5.29 8.35
N TRP A 41 -9.53 4.32 7.80
CA TRP A 41 -9.99 3.55 6.64
C TRP A 41 -11.24 2.74 6.92
N ARG A 42 -11.34 2.10 8.10
CA ARG A 42 -12.56 1.37 8.49
C ARG A 42 -13.78 2.28 8.58
N ASP A 43 -13.64 3.44 9.21
CA ASP A 43 -14.72 4.42 9.34
C ASP A 43 -15.19 4.91 7.96
N GLU A 44 -14.26 5.28 7.08
CA GLU A 44 -14.57 5.72 5.72
C GLU A 44 -15.24 4.61 4.89
N ALA A 45 -14.72 3.38 4.96
CA ALA A 45 -15.31 2.23 4.26
C ALA A 45 -16.74 1.96 4.73
N GLN A 46 -16.99 2.03 6.04
CA GLN A 46 -18.31 1.83 6.61
C GLN A 46 -19.29 2.93 6.18
N LYS A 47 -18.85 4.20 6.21
CA LYS A 47 -19.66 5.34 5.72
C LYS A 47 -20.01 5.19 4.25
N ARG A 48 -19.05 4.83 3.40
CA ARG A 48 -19.30 4.60 1.97
C ARG A 48 -20.26 3.45 1.73
N TRP A 49 -20.09 2.34 2.45
CA TRP A 49 -20.98 1.19 2.33
C TRP A 49 -22.42 1.56 2.70
N GLN A 50 -22.62 2.32 3.78
CA GLN A 50 -23.95 2.76 4.16
C GLN A 50 -24.55 3.73 3.14
N GLY A 51 -23.77 4.69 2.63
CA GLY A 51 -24.22 5.61 1.58
C GLY A 51 -24.61 4.89 0.29
N TYR A 52 -23.90 3.82 -0.08
CA TYR A 52 -24.28 2.96 -1.20
C TYR A 52 -25.61 2.24 -0.94
N LYS A 53 -25.76 1.57 0.21
CA LYS A 53 -27.00 0.87 0.59
C LYS A 53 -28.21 1.81 0.64
N ASP A 54 -28.00 3.05 1.09
CA ASP A 54 -29.05 4.07 1.16
C ASP A 54 -29.36 4.72 -0.21
N GLY A 55 -28.66 4.35 -1.29
CA GLY A 55 -28.81 4.96 -2.61
C GLY A 55 -28.30 6.40 -2.71
N LYS A 56 -27.52 6.86 -1.72
CA LYS A 56 -26.98 8.23 -1.64
C LYS A 56 -25.68 8.40 -2.43
N LEU A 57 -25.03 7.31 -2.82
CA LEU A 57 -23.81 7.34 -3.61
C LEU A 57 -24.08 6.99 -5.07
N LYS A 58 -23.45 7.76 -5.97
CA LYS A 58 -23.39 7.41 -7.38
C LYS A 58 -22.47 6.21 -7.55
N SER A 59 -22.94 5.17 -8.22
CA SER A 59 -22.15 4.00 -8.61
C SER A 59 -22.03 3.92 -10.13
N VAL A 60 -20.96 3.28 -10.60
CA VAL A 60 -20.82 2.83 -11.99
C VAL A 60 -21.05 1.32 -12.05
N SER A 61 -21.62 0.81 -13.14
CA SER A 61 -21.82 -0.63 -13.29
C SER A 61 -20.48 -1.33 -13.52
N TYR A 62 -20.41 -2.61 -13.16
CA TYR A 62 -19.22 -3.42 -13.41
C TYR A 62 -18.90 -3.50 -14.91
N GLU A 63 -19.93 -3.65 -15.76
CA GLU A 63 -19.75 -3.69 -17.21
C GLU A 63 -19.09 -2.42 -17.74
N ALA A 64 -19.49 -1.24 -17.24
CA ALA A 64 -18.91 0.03 -17.65
C ALA A 64 -17.41 0.14 -17.28
N VAL A 65 -17.01 -0.38 -16.12
CA VAL A 65 -15.59 -0.41 -15.70
C VAL A 65 -14.78 -1.35 -16.58
N MET A 66 -15.34 -2.53 -16.88
CA MET A 66 -14.63 -3.57 -17.65
C MET A 66 -14.51 -3.27 -19.14
N GLN A 67 -15.26 -2.30 -19.68
CA GLN A 67 -15.11 -1.87 -21.08
C GLN A 67 -13.69 -1.40 -21.41
N LYS A 68 -12.94 -0.82 -20.46
CA LYS A 68 -11.56 -0.34 -20.69
C LYS A 68 -10.56 -1.48 -20.97
N TYR A 69 -10.89 -2.70 -20.57
CA TYR A 69 -9.99 -3.86 -20.65
C TYR A 69 -10.39 -4.87 -21.73
N LYS A 70 -11.38 -4.52 -22.57
CA LYS A 70 -11.72 -5.25 -23.79
C LYS A 70 -10.98 -4.64 -24.98
#